data_AF-A0A1X2G9K8-F1
#
_entry.id   AF-A0A1X2G9K8-F1
#
_cell.length_a   1.000
_cell.length_b   1.000
_cell.length_c   1.000
_cell.angle_alpha   90.00
_cell.angle_beta   90.00
_cell.angle_gamma   90.00
#
_symmetry.space_group_name_H-M   'P 1'
#
loop_
_entity.id
_entity.type
_entity.pdbx_description
1 polymer ?
#
loop_
_entity_poly.entity_id
_entity_poly.type
_entity_poly.pdbx_seq_one_letter_code
_entity_poly.pdbx_strand_id
1 'polypeptide(L)'
;MVEGNLPPTERGRLATPSPPAKRNRAKKIKFTPLETQSLEDGMREFGTSWSEILKKYEDIFAPNQRTNVDLKDKARTEVKKRKTYNMSLGGFAAVDPK
;
A
#
# COMPACT_ATOMS: atom_id res chain seq x y z
N MET A 1 -54.83 -35.58 35.70
CA MET A 1 -53.78 -34.59 36.03
C MET A 1 -52.71 -34.71 34.96
N VAL A 2 -52.40 -33.62 34.29
CA VAL A 2 -51.55 -33.54 33.08
C VAL A 2 -50.10 -33.89 33.42
N GLU A 3 -49.55 -34.93 32.77
CA GLU A 3 -48.13 -35.27 32.85
C GLU A 3 -47.33 -34.26 32.02
N GLY A 4 -46.53 -33.45 32.71
CA GLY A 4 -45.63 -32.47 32.10
C GLY A 4 -44.47 -33.16 31.39
N ASN A 5 -44.47 -33.09 30.06
CA ASN A 5 -43.31 -33.45 29.26
C ASN A 5 -42.47 -32.19 29.00
N LEU A 6 -41.25 -32.17 29.56
CA LEU A 6 -40.25 -31.11 29.41
C LEU A 6 -39.74 -31.02 27.96
N PRO A 7 -39.42 -29.83 27.44
CA PRO A 7 -38.77 -29.70 26.14
C PRO A 7 -37.31 -30.19 26.21
N PRO A 8 -36.79 -30.83 25.15
CA PRO A 8 -35.39 -31.23 25.08
C PRO A 8 -34.50 -29.97 25.03
N THR A 9 -33.81 -29.72 26.13
CA THR A 9 -32.56 -28.96 26.13
C THR A 9 -31.58 -29.73 25.26
N GLU A 10 -30.82 -29.03 24.42
CA GLU A 10 -29.36 -29.16 24.25
C GLU A 10 -28.91 -28.87 22.79
N ARG A 11 -28.16 -27.76 22.66
CA ARG A 11 -26.92 -27.64 21.86
C ARG A 11 -27.02 -27.44 20.34
N GLY A 12 -27.28 -26.19 19.95
CA GLY A 12 -26.75 -25.61 18.72
C GLY A 12 -25.79 -24.47 19.06
N ARG A 13 -24.49 -24.67 18.85
CA ARG A 13 -23.40 -23.71 19.13
C ARG A 13 -23.73 -22.31 18.63
N LEU A 14 -23.81 -21.34 19.55
CA LEU A 14 -23.52 -19.94 19.24
C LEU A 14 -22.01 -19.79 19.05
N ALA A 15 -21.49 -20.27 17.92
CA ALA A 15 -20.17 -19.86 17.46
C ALA A 15 -20.32 -18.45 16.87
N THR A 16 -20.21 -17.44 17.73
CA THR A 16 -20.03 -16.07 17.25
C THR A 16 -18.74 -16.03 16.43
N PRO A 17 -18.74 -15.48 15.19
CA PRO A 17 -17.48 -15.25 14.50
C PRO A 17 -16.67 -14.26 15.35
N SER A 18 -15.57 -14.73 15.91
CA SER A 18 -14.58 -13.84 16.54
C SER A 18 -14.25 -12.74 15.52
N PRO A 19 -14.41 -11.45 15.85
CA PRO A 19 -14.02 -10.38 14.94
C PRO A 19 -12.54 -10.57 14.59
N PRO A 20 -12.16 -10.46 13.30
CA PRO A 20 -10.77 -10.58 12.91
C PRO A 20 -9.98 -9.53 13.70
N ALA A 21 -8.93 -9.98 14.39
CA ALA A 21 -8.04 -9.14 15.18
C ALA A 21 -7.76 -7.85 14.41
N LYS A 22 -8.07 -6.70 15.00
CA LYS A 22 -7.86 -5.38 14.39
C LYS A 22 -6.37 -5.27 14.08
N ARG A 23 -6.00 -5.53 12.83
CA ARG A 23 -4.64 -5.32 12.33
C ARG A 23 -4.37 -3.84 12.52
N ASN A 24 -3.51 -3.53 13.48
CA ASN A 24 -3.09 -2.16 13.76
C ASN A 24 -2.44 -1.66 12.47
N ARG A 25 -3.19 -0.87 11.68
CA ARG A 25 -2.71 -0.40 10.38
C ARG A 25 -1.51 0.47 10.68
N ALA A 26 -0.32 0.03 10.24
CA ALA A 26 0.88 0.83 10.33
C ALA A 26 0.57 2.24 9.80
N LYS A 27 1.00 3.26 10.53
CA LYS A 27 0.78 4.66 10.15
C LYS A 27 1.35 4.84 8.75
N LYS A 28 0.55 5.37 7.81
CA LYS A 28 1.01 5.65 6.44
C LYS A 28 2.17 6.64 6.51
N ILE A 29 3.39 6.16 6.31
CA ILE A 29 4.57 7.01 6.24
C ILE A 29 4.47 7.81 4.94
N LYS A 30 4.35 9.13 5.05
CA LYS A 30 4.33 10.00 3.87
C LYS A 30 5.70 9.97 3.20
N PHE A 31 5.71 9.98 1.87
CA PHE A 31 6.94 10.22 1.12
C PHE A 31 7.46 11.62 1.43
N THR A 32 8.71 11.69 1.81
CA THR A 32 9.45 12.94 1.94
C THR A 32 9.70 13.54 0.54
N PRO A 33 9.90 14.87 0.47
CA PRO A 33 10.28 15.51 -0.79
C PRO A 33 11.60 14.96 -1.35
N LEU A 34 12.54 14.57 -0.47
CA LEU A 34 13.82 13.97 -0.85
C LEU A 34 13.63 12.60 -1.53
N GLU A 35 12.81 11.72 -0.94
CA GLU A 35 12.43 10.44 -1.56
C GLU A 35 11.77 10.66 -2.92
N THR A 36 10.91 11.68 -3.05
CA THR A 36 10.20 11.97 -4.30
C THR A 36 11.15 12.50 -5.38
N GLN A 37 12.12 13.35 -5.02
CA GLN A 37 13.13 13.86 -5.95
C GLN A 37 14.06 12.74 -6.41
N SER A 38 14.51 11.90 -5.49
CA SER A 38 15.34 10.72 -5.79
C SER A 38 14.62 9.72 -6.68
N LEU A 39 13.31 9.55 -6.47
CA LEU A 39 12.45 8.76 -7.35
C LEU A 39 12.33 9.38 -8.74
N GLU A 40 12.15 10.71 -8.84
CA GLU A 40 12.07 11.41 -10.13
C GLU A 40 13.38 11.28 -10.92
N ASP A 41 14.51 11.47 -10.24
CA ASP A 41 15.84 11.36 -10.84
C ASP A 41 16.16 9.92 -11.24
N GLY A 42 15.91 8.97 -10.34
CA GLY A 42 16.05 7.54 -10.64
C GLY A 42 15.16 7.08 -11.79
N MET A 43 13.95 7.61 -11.93
CA MET A 43 13.11 7.31 -13.10
C MET A 43 13.58 7.98 -14.38
N ARG A 44 14.26 9.12 -14.28
CA ARG A 44 14.88 9.77 -15.45
C ARG A 44 16.09 8.97 -15.94
N GLU A 45 16.88 8.41 -15.02
CA GLU A 45 18.07 7.61 -15.35
C GLU A 45 17.74 6.15 -15.72
N PHE A 46 16.91 5.47 -14.91
CA PHE A 46 16.63 4.04 -15.01
C PHE A 46 15.21 3.71 -15.53
N GLY A 47 14.34 4.70 -15.70
CA GLY A 47 12.98 4.49 -16.19
C GLY A 47 12.09 3.75 -15.19
N THR A 48 11.69 2.53 -15.54
CA THR A 48 10.80 1.68 -14.72
C THR A 48 11.53 0.60 -13.92
N SER A 49 12.87 0.66 -13.87
CA SER A 49 13.70 -0.25 -13.07
C SER A 49 13.68 0.11 -11.58
N TRP A 50 12.57 -0.17 -10.90
CA TRP A 50 12.37 0.13 -9.48
C TRP A 50 13.44 -0.47 -8.56
N SER A 51 13.93 -1.67 -8.90
CA SER A 51 14.97 -2.35 -8.12
C SER A 51 16.32 -1.64 -8.22
N GLU A 52 16.65 -1.05 -9.38
CA GLU A 52 17.88 -0.27 -9.56
C GLU A 52 17.76 1.08 -8.85
N ILE A 53 16.62 1.75 -8.95
CA ILE A 53 16.34 3.00 -8.23
C ILE A 53 16.43 2.77 -6.71
N LEU A 54 15.85 1.68 -6.21
CA LEU A 54 15.90 1.33 -4.79
C LEU A 54 17.34 1.09 -4.33
N LYS A 55 18.16 0.38 -5.12
CA LYS A 55 19.58 0.18 -4.80
C LYS A 55 20.39 1.47 -4.85
N LYS A 56 20.16 2.30 -5.88
CA LYS A 56 20.87 3.57 -6.08
C LYS A 56 20.62 4.54 -4.93
N TYR A 57 19.38 4.59 -4.46
CA TYR A 57 18.91 5.51 -3.43
C TYR A 57 18.55 4.77 -2.14
N GLU A 58 19.22 3.65 -1.87
CA GLU A 58 18.92 2.81 -0.70
C GLU A 58 19.08 3.60 0.60
N ASP A 59 20.06 4.51 0.68
CA ASP A 59 20.31 5.36 1.84
C ASP A 59 19.09 6.24 2.20
N ILE A 60 18.38 6.71 1.18
CA ILE A 60 17.21 7.59 1.32
C ILE A 60 15.94 6.77 1.65
N PHE A 61 15.88 5.54 1.13
CA PHE A 61 14.72 4.66 1.23
C PHE A 61 14.78 3.69 2.43
N ALA A 62 15.97 3.35 2.92
CA ALA A 62 16.25 2.52 4.08
C ALA A 62 15.60 3.01 5.39
N PRO A 63 15.64 4.31 5.77
CA PRO A 63 15.03 4.77 7.01
C PRO A 63 13.51 4.51 7.06
N ASN A 64 12.86 4.49 5.89
CA ASN A 64 11.43 4.22 5.76
C ASN A 64 11.13 2.75 5.35
N GLN A 65 12.17 1.91 5.24
CA GLN A 65 12.08 0.52 4.74
C GLN A 65 11.24 0.42 3.45
N ARG A 66 11.44 1.35 2.52
CA ARG A 66 10.69 1.37 1.26
C ARG A 66 11.08 0.17 0.41
N THR A 67 10.11 -0.35 -0.32
CA THR A 67 10.30 -1.47 -1.24
C THR A 67 10.07 -1.02 -2.68
N ASN A 68 10.53 -1.82 -3.64
CA ASN A 68 10.29 -1.58 -5.07
C ASN A 68 8.80 -1.41 -5.41
N VAL A 69 7.92 -2.10 -4.68
CA VAL A 69 6.46 -2.00 -4.82
C VAL A 69 5.97 -0.63 -4.37
N ASP A 70 6.51 -0.12 -3.27
CA ASP A 70 6.14 1.18 -2.70
C ASP A 70 6.56 2.33 -3.64
N LEU A 71 7.74 2.23 -4.24
CA LEU A 71 8.23 3.14 -5.29
C LEU A 71 7.31 3.18 -6.50
N LYS A 72 6.94 2.00 -7.01
CA LYS A 72 6.01 1.86 -8.14
C LYS A 72 4.64 2.47 -7.81
N ASP A 73 4.06 2.14 -6.65
CA ASP A 73 2.74 2.64 -6.26
C ASP A 73 2.74 4.15 -6.03
N LYS A 74 3.83 4.67 -5.46
CA LYS A 74 4.06 6.10 -5.33
C LYS A 74 4.15 6.78 -6.68
N ALA A 75 4.96 6.27 -7.61
CA ALA A 75 5.08 6.83 -8.96
C ALA A 75 3.73 6.85 -9.68
N ARG A 76 2.95 5.77 -9.60
CA ARG A 76 1.58 5.71 -10.16
C ARG A 76 0.65 6.75 -9.55
N THR A 77 0.71 6.93 -8.23
CA THR A 77 -0.11 7.92 -7.52
C THR A 77 0.28 9.35 -7.91
N GLU A 78 1.58 9.62 -8.04
CA GLU A 78 2.09 10.92 -8.49
C GLU A 78 1.73 11.22 -9.95
N VAL A 79 1.84 10.24 -10.85
CA VAL A 79 1.36 10.37 -12.24
C VAL A 79 -0.13 10.64 -12.29
N LYS A 80 -0.94 9.88 -11.54
CA LYS A 80 -2.39 10.10 -11.50
C LYS A 80 -2.72 11.50 -11.00
N LYS A 81 -2.07 11.95 -9.92
CA LYS A 81 -2.20 13.32 -9.41
C LYS A 81 -1.82 14.33 -10.49
N ARG A 82 -0.63 14.24 -11.07
CA ARG A 82 -0.13 15.17 -12.09
C ARG A 82 -1.07 15.25 -13.30
N LYS A 83 -1.58 14.10 -13.79
CA LYS A 83 -2.62 14.04 -14.84
C LYS A 83 -3.92 14.74 -14.41
N THR A 84 -4.41 14.50 -13.20
CA THR A 84 -5.59 15.18 -12.66
C THR A 84 -5.40 16.69 -12.54
N TYR A 85 -4.20 17.14 -12.16
CA TYR A 85 -3.86 18.55 -12.01
C TYR A 85 -3.37 19.22 -13.31
N ASN A 86 -3.45 18.55 -14.46
CA ASN A 86 -2.92 19.05 -15.75
C ASN A 86 -1.45 19.51 -15.67
N MET A 87 -0.65 18.84 -14.82
CA MET A 87 0.73 19.19 -14.55
C MET A 87 1.68 18.24 -15.29
N SER A 88 2.79 18.75 -15.80
CA SER A 88 3.74 17.99 -16.62
C SER A 88 4.27 16.75 -15.90
N LEU A 89 4.32 15.61 -16.60
CA LEU A 89 4.74 14.33 -16.04
C LEU A 89 6.23 14.30 -15.68
N GLY A 90 7.08 15.10 -16.35
CA GLY A 90 8.52 15.20 -16.06
C GLY A 90 9.23 13.84 -16.09
N GLY A 91 10.07 13.55 -15.08
CA GLY A 91 10.71 12.23 -14.91
C GLY A 91 9.72 11.08 -14.68
N PHE A 92 8.45 11.37 -14.33
CA PHE A 92 7.37 10.39 -14.23
C PHE A 92 6.67 10.12 -15.57
N ALA A 93 7.15 10.67 -16.69
CA ALA A 93 6.63 10.30 -18.01
C ALA A 93 7.03 8.87 -18.42
N ALA A 94 8.13 8.33 -17.88
CA ALA A 94 8.66 7.01 -18.24
C ALA A 94 7.79 5.83 -17.78
N VAL A 95 6.79 6.06 -16.91
CA VAL A 95 5.87 5.02 -16.41
C VAL A 95 4.56 4.90 -17.20
N ASP A 96 4.40 5.66 -18.30
CA ASP A 96 3.22 5.48 -19.15
C ASP A 96 3.31 4.17 -19.94
N PRO A 97 2.25 3.32 -19.92
CA PRO A 97 2.19 2.14 -20.76
C PRO A 97 2.04 2.55 -22.22
N LYS A 98 2.84 1.93 -23.09
CA LYS A 98 2.72 2.01 -24.55
C LYS A 98 1.37 1.51 -25.03
#